data_AF-A0A2V8G7U6-F1
#
_entry.id   AF-A0A2V8G7U6-F1
#
_cell.length_a   1.000
_cell.length_b   1.000
_cell.length_c   1.000
_cell.angle_alpha   90.00
_cell.angle_beta   90.00
_cell.angle_gamma   90.00
#
_symmetry.space_group_name_H-M   'P 1'
#
loop_
_entity.id
_entity.type
_entity.pdbx_description
1 polymer ?
#
loop_
_entity_poly.entity_id
_entity_poly.type
_entity_poly.pdbx_seq_one_letter_code
_entity_poly.pdbx_strand_id
1 'polypeptide(L)' 'VWVGDEKLAAIGVRISRWVTSHGFALNVTTDLDNFDLIVPCGIADRGVTSLSRLLSRPIDTRDVQDRVASHFEDVFK' A
#
# COMPACT_ATOMS: atom_id res chain seq x y z
N VAL A 1 2.57 -5.19 -3.64
CA VAL A 1 1.56 -6.15 -3.15
C VAL A 1 0.32 -6.00 -4.01
N TRP A 2 -0.23 -7.10 -4.49
CA TRP A 2 -1.29 -7.15 -5.51
C TRP A 2 -2.45 -8.02 -5.04
N VAL A 3 -3.67 -7.67 -5.42
CA VAL A 3 -4.87 -8.51 -5.27
C VAL A 3 -5.42 -8.72 -6.67
N GLY A 4 -5.28 -9.94 -7.21
CA GLY A 4 -5.46 -10.16 -8.65
C GLY A 4 -4.50 -9.30 -9.46
N ASP A 5 -5.02 -8.57 -10.45
CA ASP A 5 -4.25 -7.66 -11.31
C ASP A 5 -4.24 -6.20 -10.85
N GLU A 6 -4.82 -5.90 -9.67
CA GLU A 6 -4.81 -4.54 -9.12
C GLU A 6 -3.80 -4.38 -7.97
N LYS A 7 -3.03 -3.29 -8.00
CA LYS A 7 -2.02 -3.00 -6.98
C LYS A 7 -2.65 -2.41 -5.73
N LEU A 8 -2.46 -3.08 -4.60
CA LEU A 8 -2.96 -2.64 -3.30
C LEU A 8 -1.92 -1.82 -2.51
N ALA A 9 -0.63 -2.15 -2.65
CA ALA A 9 0.44 -1.42 -1.97
C ALA A 9 1.69 -1.26 -2.84
N ALA A 10 2.29 -0.08 -2.74
CA ALA A 10 3.60 0.23 -3.30
C ALA A 10 4.68 0.08 -2.23
N ILE A 11 5.87 -0.39 -2.63
CA ILE A 11 7.03 -0.51 -1.75
C ILE A 11 8.18 0.17 -2.48
N GLY A 12 8.87 1.06 -1.79
CA GLY A 12 10.05 1.76 -2.26
C GLY A 12 10.93 2.07 -1.07
N VAL A 13 12.10 1.45 -1.01
CA VAL A 13 13.03 1.55 0.11
C VAL A 13 14.37 2.06 -0.36
N ARG A 14 15.05 2.81 0.52
CA ARG A 14 16.43 3.21 0.36
C ARG A 14 17.23 2.71 1.55
N ILE A 15 18.46 2.27 1.31
CA ILE A 15 19.39 1.83 2.36
C ILE A 15 20.60 2.74 2.31
N SER A 16 20.97 3.33 3.45
CA SER A 16 22.14 4.19 3.57
C SER A 16 22.74 4.05 4.96
N ARG A 17 24.06 3.84 5.04
CA ARG A 17 24.78 3.62 6.31
C ARG A 17 24.10 2.57 7.20
N TRP A 18 23.67 1.45 6.60
CA TRP A 18 22.98 0.35 7.28
C TRP A 18 21.61 0.70 7.89
N VAL A 19 21.02 1.83 7.53
CA VAL A 19 19.67 2.23 7.97
C VAL A 19 18.74 2.35 6.77
N THR A 20 17.54 1.80 6.88
CA THR A 20 16.48 1.87 5.86
C THR A 20 15.65 3.15 5.99
N SER A 21 15.27 3.77 4.87
CA SER A 21 14.35 4.91 4.80
C SER A 21 13.31 4.74 3.67
N HIS A 22 12.29 5.61 3.64
CA HIS A 22 11.05 5.45 2.87
C HIS A 22 10.17 4.32 3.44
N GLY A 23 9.86 3.28 2.67
CA GLY A 23 9.07 2.14 3.17
C GLY A 23 8.04 1.67 2.16
N PHE A 24 6.78 1.68 2.57
CA PHE A 24 5.65 1.26 1.74
C PHE A 24 4.46 2.20 1.91
N ALA A 25 3.57 2.18 0.93
CA ALA A 25 2.29 2.89 0.93
C ALA A 25 1.18 1.87 0.64
N LEU A 26 0.29 1.66 1.61
CA LEU A 26 -0.87 0.78 1.51
C LEU A 26 -2.12 1.60 1.23
N ASN A 27 -2.85 1.28 0.17
CA ASN A 27 -4.09 1.96 -0.17
C ASN A 27 -5.23 1.47 0.74
N VAL A 28 -5.64 2.28 1.71
CA VAL A 28 -6.73 1.93 2.64
C VAL A 28 -8.06 2.51 2.16
N THR A 29 -8.23 3.82 2.29
CA THR A 29 -9.38 4.58 1.79
C THR A 29 -8.97 5.56 0.69
N THR A 30 -7.83 5.30 0.04
CA THR A 30 -7.23 6.19 -0.97
C THR A 30 -8.21 6.47 -2.10
N ASP A 31 -8.30 7.74 -2.50
CA ASP A 31 -8.94 8.13 -3.74
C ASP A 31 -8.06 7.71 -4.92
N LEU A 32 -8.54 6.71 -5.66
CA LEU A 32 -7.79 6.02 -6.70
C LEU A 32 -7.73 6.82 -8.02
N ASP A 33 -8.64 7.78 -8.23
CA ASP A 33 -8.68 8.61 -9.44
C ASP A 33 -7.39 9.44 -9.59
N ASN A 34 -6.71 9.72 -8.47
CA ASN A 34 -5.41 10.40 -8.48
C ASN A 34 -4.31 9.59 -9.18
N PHE A 35 -4.45 8.27 -9.31
CA PHE A 35 -3.49 7.45 -10.05
C PHE A 35 -3.61 7.62 -11.56
N ASP A 36 -4.76 8.08 -12.08
CA ASP A 36 -4.96 8.33 -13.51
C ASP A 36 -4.14 9.53 -14.01
N LEU A 37 -3.65 10.36 -13.09
CA LEU A 37 -2.81 11.53 -13.39
C LEU A 37 -1.32 11.18 -13.56
N ILE A 38 -0.92 9.93 -13.30
CA ILE A 38 0.47 9.47 -13.36
C ILE A 38 0.56 8.13 -14.08
N VAL A 39 1.77 7.73 -14.47
CA VAL A 39 2.07 6.33 -14.85
C VAL A 39 2.67 5.64 -13.63
N PRO A 40 1.88 4.98 -12.76
CA PRO A 40 2.36 4.51 -11.49
C PRO A 40 3.37 3.37 -11.65
N CYS A 41 4.57 3.57 -11.11
CA CYS A 41 5.66 2.59 -11.15
C CYS A 41 6.06 2.12 -12.55
N GLY A 42 5.76 2.89 -13.59
CA GLY A 42 6.09 2.55 -14.98
C GLY A 42 5.26 1.40 -15.57
N ILE A 43 4.19 0.96 -14.90
CA ILE A 43 3.31 -0.11 -15.34
C ILE A 43 2.02 0.53 -15.85
N ALA A 44 1.74 0.40 -17.15
CA ALA A 44 0.58 1.02 -17.79
C ALA A 44 -0.61 0.06 -17.98
N ASP A 45 -0.37 -1.25 -17.89
CA ASP A 45 -1.33 -2.31 -18.22
C ASP A 45 -2.01 -2.92 -16.98
N ARG A 46 -1.78 -2.38 -15.78
CA ARG A 46 -2.37 -2.89 -14.54
C ARG A 46 -2.96 -1.80 -13.67
N GLY A 47 -4.10 -2.09 -13.05
CA GLY A 47 -4.84 -1.14 -12.22
C GLY A 47 -4.29 -0.99 -10.80
N VAL A 48 -4.90 -0.07 -10.05
CA VAL A 48 -4.68 0.14 -8.61
C VAL A 48 -5.98 -0.11 -7.85
N THR A 49 -5.87 -0.53 -6.60
CA THR A 49 -7.03 -0.78 -5.73
C THR A 49 -6.75 -0.33 -4.30
N SER A 50 -7.78 -0.35 -3.46
CA SER A 50 -7.73 0.01 -2.05
C SER A 50 -8.52 -0.99 -1.21
N LEU A 51 -8.25 -1.07 0.09
CA LEU A 51 -9.01 -1.93 0.99
C LEU A 51 -10.50 -1.57 1.00
N SER A 52 -10.85 -0.28 0.97
CA SER A 52 -12.25 0.17 0.95
C SER A 52 -12.97 -0.28 -0.32
N ARG A 53 -12.30 -0.24 -1.49
CA ARG A 53 -12.84 -0.74 -2.76
C ARG A 53 -13.02 -2.26 -2.74
N LEU A 54 -11.98 -2.99 -2.33
CA LEU A 54 -12.01 -4.47 -2.29
C LEU A 54 -13.07 -5.01 -1.34
N LEU A 55 -13.24 -4.38 -0.17
CA LEU A 55 -14.18 -4.83 0.85
C LEU A 55 -15.57 -4.18 0.75
N SER A 56 -15.74 -3.22 -0.18
CA SER A 56 -16.99 -2.50 -0.42
C SER A 56 -17.62 -1.93 0.85
N ARG A 57 -16.79 -1.41 1.76
CA ARG A 57 -17.23 -0.86 3.06
C ARG A 57 -16.31 0.25 3.56
N PRO A 58 -16.81 1.13 4.45
CA PRO A 58 -15.95 2.03 5.21
C PRO A 58 -14.91 1.25 6.03
N ILE A 59 -13.70 1.78 6.06
CA ILE A 59 -12.58 1.23 6.84
C ILE A 59 -11.98 2.37 7.64
N ASP A 60 -11.82 2.14 8.94
CA ASP A 60 -11.03 3.04 9.77
C ASP A 60 -9.54 2.78 9.52
N THR A 61 -8.82 3.82 9.11
CA THR A 61 -7.38 3.74 8.89
C THR A 61 -6.61 3.41 10.16
N ARG A 62 -7.14 3.75 11.35
CA ARG A 62 -6.52 3.40 12.65
C ARG A 62 -6.48 1.89 12.87
N ASP A 63 -7.58 1.19 12.61
CA ASP A 63 -7.63 -0.28 12.70
C ASP A 63 -6.57 -0.94 11.80
N VAL A 64 -6.33 -0.35 10.63
CA VAL A 64 -5.31 -0.84 9.70
C VAL A 64 -3.90 -0.54 10.22
N GLN A 65 -3.66 0.63 10.80
CA GLN A 65 -2.37 0.98 11.41
C GLN A 65 -2.01 0.01 12.55
N ASP A 66 -2.95 -0.28 13.44
CA ASP A 66 -2.74 -1.19 14.57
C ASP A 66 -2.41 -2.61 14.08
N ARG A 67 -3.14 -3.09 13.05
CA ARG A 67 -2.86 -4.38 12.41
C ARG A 67 -1.49 -4.41 11.76
N VAL A 68 -1.11 -3.35 11.05
CA VAL A 68 0.22 -3.26 10.41
C VAL A 68 1.32 -3.31 11.47
N ALA A 69 1.20 -2.56 12.57
CA ALA A 69 2.18 -2.55 13.65
C ALA A 69 2.36 -3.94 14.27
N SER A 70 1.25 -4.62 14.61
CA SER A 70 1.28 -5.98 15.15
C SER A 70 1.91 -6.99 14.19
N HIS A 71 1.58 -6.93 12.90
CA HIS A 71 2.18 -7.85 11.92
C HIS A 71 3.65 -7.53 11.66
N PHE A 72 4.05 -6.26 11.73
CA PHE A 72 5.45 -5.87 11.58
C PHE A 72 6.29 -6.41 12.74
N GLU A 73 5.78 -6.34 13.97
CA GLU A 73 6.40 -7.00 15.13
C GLU A 73 6.56 -8.50 14.88
N ASP A 74 5.47 -9.19 14.49
CA ASP A 74 5.50 -10.64 14.28
C ASP A 74 6.49 -11.11 13.22
N VAL A 75 6.66 -10.34 12.13
CA VAL A 75 7.57 -10.67 11.02
C VAL A 75 9.04 -10.42 11.38
N PHE A 76 9.32 -9.42 12.21
CA PHE A 76 10.69 -8.95 12.54
C PHE A 76 11.13 -9.29 13.97
N LYS A 77 10.47 -10.25 14.62
CA LYS A 77 10.92 -10.84 15.90
C LYS A 77 12.35 -11.39 15.83
#